data_AF-A0A2V7WQH6-F1
#
_entry.id   AF-A0A2V7WQH6-F1
#
_cell.length_a   1.000
_cell.length_b   1.000
_cell.length_c   1.000
_cell.angle_alpha   90.00
_cell.angle_beta   90.00
_cell.angle_gamma   90.00
#
_symmetry.space_group_name_H-M   'P 1'
#
loop_
_entity.id
_entity.type
_entity.pdbx_description
1 polymer ?
#
loop_
_entity_poly.entity_id
_entity_poly.type
_entity_poly.pdbx_seq_one_letter_code
_entity_poly.pdbx_strand_id
1 'polypeptide(L)'
;DYDLNHLAEVFERNPNIYADIAARYAETAPIPRFAAEFYSKNAHRLVYGTDMGFDQQMYQVTFRILESQDEHFYEPEQFSYHWPLYGLGLGDEILQQVYQNTAAKLLATRDA
;
A
#
# COMPACT_ATOMS: atom_id res chain seq x y z
N ASP A 1 5.64 -12.18 1.77
CA ASP A 1 6.78 -11.50 2.42
C ASP A 1 6.44 -10.00 2.49
N TYR A 2 6.88 -9.27 3.51
CA TYR A 2 6.63 -7.83 3.68
C TYR A 2 7.91 -6.98 3.53
N ASP A 3 9.03 -7.61 3.17
CA ASP A 3 10.28 -6.91 2.87
C ASP A 3 10.18 -6.12 1.54
N LEU A 4 10.04 -4.79 1.66
CA LEU A 4 9.95 -3.91 0.50
C LEU A 4 11.29 -3.78 -0.25
N ASN A 5 12.45 -4.04 0.39
CA ASN A 5 13.72 -4.08 -0.35
C ASN A 5 13.73 -5.27 -1.30
N HIS A 6 13.30 -6.44 -0.81
CA HIS A 6 13.20 -7.62 -1.66
C HIS A 6 12.21 -7.41 -2.81
N LEU A 7 11.05 -6.78 -2.54
CA LEU A 7 10.09 -6.45 -3.59
C LEU A 7 10.67 -5.48 -4.64
N ALA A 8 11.47 -4.50 -4.22
CA ALA A 8 12.17 -3.60 -5.14
C ALA A 8 13.11 -4.38 -6.09
N GLU A 9 13.91 -5.31 -5.56
CA GLU A 9 14.79 -6.18 -6.39
C GLU A 9 13.98 -7.06 -7.36
N VAL A 10 12.78 -7.49 -6.97
CA VAL A 10 11.88 -8.25 -7.85
C VAL A 10 11.40 -7.37 -8.99
N PHE A 11 11.02 -6.11 -8.72
CA PHE A 11 10.64 -5.15 -9.75
C PHE A 11 11.79 -4.83 -10.71
N GLU A 12 13.00 -4.65 -10.21
CA GLU A 12 14.18 -4.40 -11.05
C GLU A 12 14.45 -5.54 -12.05
N ARG A 13 14.32 -6.79 -11.58
CA ARG A 13 14.55 -7.99 -12.41
C ARG A 13 13.41 -8.31 -13.37
N ASN A 14 12.19 -7.86 -13.06
CA ASN A 14 10.98 -8.25 -13.79
C ASN A 14 10.13 -7.02 -14.14
N PRO A 15 10.18 -6.51 -15.39
CA PRO A 15 9.51 -5.27 -15.77
C PRO A 15 7.98 -5.36 -15.82
N ASN A 16 7.42 -6.57 -15.78
CA ASN A 16 5.99 -6.87 -15.91
C ASN A 16 5.35 -7.40 -14.60
N ILE A 17 6.06 -7.33 -13.47
CA ILE A 17 5.50 -7.66 -12.16
C ILE A 17 4.91 -6.41 -11.50
N TYR A 18 3.74 -6.60 -10.90
CA TYR A 18 2.97 -5.63 -10.13
C TYR A 18 2.63 -6.24 -8.77
N ALA A 19 2.33 -5.40 -7.79
CA ALA A 19 1.96 -5.85 -6.44
C ALA A 19 0.83 -5.00 -5.83
N ASP A 20 0.09 -5.58 -4.91
CA ASP A 20 -0.67 -4.84 -3.90
C ASP A 20 0.00 -4.97 -2.52
N ILE A 21 -0.59 -4.31 -1.53
CA ILE A 21 -0.17 -4.37 -0.12
C ILE A 21 -0.80 -5.57 0.62
N ALA A 22 -1.88 -6.15 0.12
CA ALA A 22 -2.64 -7.22 0.76
C ALA A 22 -2.90 -6.93 2.26
N ALA A 23 -2.98 -7.96 3.10
CA ALA A 23 -3.20 -7.85 4.53
C ALA A 23 -1.94 -7.41 5.31
N ARG A 24 -1.04 -6.59 4.71
CA ARG A 24 0.26 -6.18 5.27
C ARG A 24 0.36 -4.72 5.69
N TYR A 25 -0.78 -4.07 5.89
CA TYR A 25 -0.84 -2.67 6.30
C TYR A 25 -0.14 -2.42 7.63
N ALA A 26 -0.30 -3.32 8.61
CA ALA A 26 0.28 -3.10 9.92
C ALA A 26 1.73 -3.57 10.09
N GLU A 27 2.30 -4.21 9.08
CA GLU A 27 3.74 -4.48 8.94
C GLU A 27 4.47 -3.31 8.29
N THR A 28 3.81 -2.57 7.39
CA THR A 28 4.40 -1.45 6.66
C THR A 28 4.16 -0.09 7.34
N ALA A 29 3.05 0.08 8.04
CA ALA A 29 2.75 1.30 8.80
C ALA A 29 3.80 1.63 9.87
N PRO A 30 4.45 0.67 10.58
CA PRO A 30 5.53 0.97 11.53
C PRO A 30 6.82 1.56 10.92
N ILE A 31 6.97 1.54 9.59
CA ILE A 31 8.13 2.08 8.88
C ILE A 31 7.74 3.21 7.91
N PRO A 32 7.00 4.24 8.35
CA PRO A 32 6.21 5.11 7.47
C PRO A 32 7.06 5.88 6.47
N ARG A 33 8.22 6.40 6.89
CA ARG A 33 9.13 7.14 6.00
C ARG A 33 9.70 6.27 4.87
N PHE A 34 10.08 5.03 5.21
CA PHE A 34 10.64 4.09 4.24
C PHE A 34 9.55 3.56 3.31
N ALA A 35 8.38 3.21 3.85
CA ALA A 35 7.23 2.81 3.04
C ALA A 35 6.81 3.93 2.09
N ALA A 36 6.67 5.18 2.55
CA ALA A 36 6.34 6.32 1.71
C ALA A 36 7.34 6.54 0.57
N GLU A 37 8.64 6.40 0.83
CA GLU A 37 9.68 6.46 -0.20
C GLU A 37 9.55 5.31 -1.21
N PHE A 38 9.25 4.10 -0.74
CA PHE A 38 9.01 2.94 -1.61
C PHE A 38 7.79 3.17 -2.52
N TYR A 39 6.68 3.65 -1.98
CA TYR A 39 5.48 4.01 -2.74
C TYR A 39 5.80 5.08 -3.79
N SER A 40 6.51 6.15 -3.40
CA SER A 40 6.90 7.22 -4.32
C SER A 40 7.72 6.71 -5.52
N LYS A 41 8.68 5.81 -5.29
CA LYS A 41 9.50 5.23 -6.36
C LYS A 41 8.74 4.24 -7.24
N ASN A 42 7.80 3.48 -6.66
CA ASN A 42 7.21 2.31 -7.30
C ASN A 42 5.71 2.42 -7.60
N ALA A 43 5.07 3.57 -7.39
CA ALA A 43 3.61 3.74 -7.51
C ALA A 43 3.03 3.17 -8.81
N HIS A 44 3.74 3.34 -9.93
CA HIS A 44 3.36 2.85 -11.26
C HIS A 44 3.30 1.31 -11.40
N ARG A 45 3.77 0.57 -10.39
CA ARG A 45 3.73 -0.89 -10.28
C ARG A 45 2.87 -1.40 -9.12
N LEU A 46 2.27 -0.47 -8.36
CA LEU A 46 1.45 -0.79 -7.21
C LEU A 46 -0.02 -0.59 -7.56
N VAL A 47 -0.84 -1.52 -7.08
CA VAL A 47 -2.30 -1.46 -7.15
C VAL A 47 -2.87 -1.54 -5.73
N TYR A 48 -4.07 -1.01 -5.55
CA TYR A 48 -4.80 -1.12 -4.30
C TYR A 48 -5.47 -2.48 -4.17
N GLY A 49 -5.09 -3.22 -3.14
CA GLY A 49 -5.66 -4.51 -2.76
C GLY A 49 -5.51 -4.70 -1.26
N THR A 50 -6.50 -5.31 -0.61
CA THR A 50 -6.53 -5.40 0.85
C THR A 50 -6.33 -6.81 1.38
N ASP A 51 -6.72 -7.85 0.63
CA ASP A 51 -6.76 -9.24 1.13
C ASP A 51 -7.48 -9.36 2.50
N MET A 52 -8.46 -8.48 2.73
CA MET A 52 -9.25 -8.36 3.95
C MET A 52 -10.75 -8.39 3.61
N GLY A 53 -11.62 -8.31 4.63
CA GLY A 53 -13.08 -8.22 4.48
C GLY A 53 -13.53 -6.95 3.74
N PHE A 54 -14.84 -6.75 3.62
CA PHE A 54 -15.44 -5.61 2.91
C PHE A 54 -16.08 -4.57 3.83
N ASP A 55 -15.76 -4.61 5.13
CA ASP A 55 -16.33 -3.71 6.12
C ASP A 55 -15.83 -2.27 5.92
N GLN A 56 -16.70 -1.29 6.15
CA GLN A 56 -16.34 0.13 6.02
C GLN A 56 -15.15 0.51 6.91
N GLN A 57 -15.10 0.00 8.15
CA GLN A 57 -14.01 0.27 9.09
C GLN A 57 -12.66 -0.21 8.54
N MET A 58 -12.62 -1.35 7.86
CA MET A 58 -11.40 -1.87 7.24
C MET A 58 -10.84 -0.86 6.24
N TYR A 59 -11.69 -0.35 5.32
CA TYR A 59 -11.27 0.65 4.34
C TYR A 59 -10.85 1.97 4.99
N GLN A 60 -11.54 2.39 6.05
CA GLN A 60 -11.15 3.61 6.78
C GLN A 60 -9.75 3.48 7.39
N VAL A 61 -9.40 2.30 7.91
CA VAL A 61 -8.07 2.03 8.45
C VAL A 61 -7.00 2.00 7.36
N THR A 62 -7.25 1.34 6.22
CA THR A 62 -6.27 1.31 5.12
C THR A 62 -6.04 2.70 4.53
N PHE A 63 -7.09 3.50 4.35
CA PHE A 63 -6.98 4.89 3.90
C PHE A 63 -6.26 5.75 4.93
N ARG A 64 -6.58 5.61 6.21
CA ARG A 64 -5.86 6.30 7.28
C ARG A 64 -4.36 6.01 7.22
N ILE A 65 -3.97 4.75 7.04
CA ILE A 65 -2.56 4.36 6.91
C ILE A 65 -1.92 5.00 5.68
N LEU A 66 -2.57 4.97 4.51
CA LEU A 66 -1.96 5.46 3.28
C LEU A 66 -1.94 7.00 3.18
N GLU A 67 -2.98 7.68 3.67
CA GLU A 67 -3.26 9.09 3.35
C GLU A 67 -2.90 10.05 4.49
N SER A 68 -3.09 9.64 5.74
CA SER A 68 -2.90 10.54 6.88
C SER A 68 -1.43 10.81 7.16
N GLN A 69 -1.17 11.85 7.94
CA GLN A 69 0.14 12.13 8.55
C GLN A 69 0.14 11.74 10.04
N ASP A 70 -0.75 10.82 10.44
CA ASP A 70 -0.89 10.44 11.84
C ASP A 70 0.43 9.89 12.38
N GLU A 71 0.96 10.54 13.42
CA GLU A 71 2.23 10.14 14.03
C GLU A 71 2.09 8.96 14.98
N HIS A 72 0.87 8.55 15.35
CA HIS A 72 0.63 7.45 16.30
C HIS A 72 -0.85 7.06 16.39
N PHE A 73 -1.18 5.79 16.14
CA PHE A 73 -2.49 5.21 16.48
C PHE A 73 -2.46 3.67 16.61
N TYR A 74 -3.55 3.08 17.10
CA TYR A 74 -3.70 1.63 17.24
C TYR A 74 -4.98 1.14 16.58
N GLU A 75 -4.93 -0.04 15.97
CA GLU A 75 -6.08 -0.73 15.37
C GLU A 75 -6.09 -2.21 15.79
N PRO A 76 -6.30 -2.50 17.09
CA PRO A 76 -6.22 -3.86 17.62
C PRO A 76 -7.35 -4.75 17.10
N GLU A 77 -8.50 -4.17 16.78
CA GLU A 77 -9.65 -4.89 16.20
C GLU A 77 -9.33 -5.45 14.81
N GLN A 78 -8.51 -4.72 14.02
CA GLN A 78 -8.18 -5.12 12.65
C GLN A 78 -6.93 -6.01 12.56
N PHE A 79 -5.89 -5.73 13.36
CA PHE A 79 -4.59 -6.38 13.19
C PHE A 79 -4.07 -7.15 14.42
N SER A 80 -4.69 -6.97 15.59
CA SER A 80 -4.23 -7.60 16.85
C SER A 80 -2.74 -7.39 17.20
N TYR A 81 -2.10 -6.36 16.64
CA TYR A 81 -0.70 -6.02 16.93
C TYR A 81 -0.57 -5.12 18.15
N HIS A 82 0.59 -5.20 18.81
CA HIS A 82 0.91 -4.44 20.04
C HIS A 82 1.70 -3.15 19.77
N TRP A 83 2.17 -2.94 18.54
CA TRP A 83 2.88 -1.73 18.14
C TRP A 83 1.93 -0.69 17.53
N PRO A 84 2.29 0.60 17.62
CA PRO A 84 1.52 1.64 16.96
C PRO A 84 1.68 1.58 15.44
N LEU A 85 0.67 2.12 14.76
CA LEU A 85 0.63 2.38 13.34
C LEU A 85 0.80 3.87 13.09
N TYR A 86 1.21 4.20 11.87
CA TYR A 86 1.54 5.56 11.45
C TYR A 86 0.97 5.79 10.05
N GLY A 87 0.58 7.02 9.78
CA GLY A 87 0.23 7.47 8.44
C GLY A 87 1.47 7.59 7.55
N LEU A 88 1.36 7.14 6.31
CA LEU A 88 2.42 7.25 5.30
C LEU A 88 2.48 8.65 4.67
N GLY A 89 1.38 9.41 4.72
CA GLY A 89 1.28 10.75 4.13
C GLY A 89 1.52 10.76 2.62
N LEU A 90 1.01 9.77 1.88
CA LEU A 90 1.17 9.71 0.43
C LEU A 90 0.43 10.88 -0.24
N GLY A 91 1.08 11.53 -1.20
CA GLY A 91 0.47 12.62 -1.96
C GLY A 91 -0.53 12.12 -3.02
N ASP A 92 -1.43 13.01 -3.44
CA ASP A 92 -2.53 12.72 -4.37
C ASP A 92 -2.10 12.00 -5.65
N GLU A 93 -0.96 12.38 -6.24
CA GLU A 93 -0.45 11.74 -7.46
C GLU A 93 -0.08 10.26 -7.24
N ILE A 94 0.53 9.95 -6.09
CA ILE A 94 0.88 8.58 -5.71
C ILE A 94 -0.39 7.79 -5.41
N LEU A 95 -1.32 8.38 -4.64
CA LEU A 95 -2.59 7.75 -4.29
C LEU A 95 -3.42 7.44 -5.54
N GLN A 96 -3.54 8.37 -6.48
CA GLN A 96 -4.24 8.15 -7.74
C GLN A 96 -3.62 7.00 -8.55
N GLN A 97 -2.29 6.91 -8.54
CA GLN A 97 -1.58 5.84 -9.22
C GLN A 97 -1.90 4.46 -8.63
N VAL A 98 -1.86 4.35 -7.29
CA VAL A 98 -2.13 3.11 -6.55
C VAL A 98 -3.60 2.71 -6.62
N TYR A 99 -4.52 3.67 -6.41
CA TYR A 99 -5.96 3.41 -6.34
C TYR A 99 -6.60 3.14 -7.70
N GLN A 100 -6.07 3.71 -8.78
CA GLN A 100 -6.76 3.68 -10.08
C GLN A 100 -5.85 3.46 -11.28
N ASN A 101 -4.85 4.34 -11.51
CA ASN A 101 -4.20 4.41 -12.82
C ASN A 101 -3.45 3.12 -13.18
N THR A 102 -2.76 2.50 -12.23
CA THR A 102 -2.05 1.24 -12.47
C THR A 102 -3.01 0.12 -12.83
N ALA A 103 -4.13 -0.01 -12.10
CA ALA A 103 -5.14 -1.03 -12.37
C ALA A 103 -5.84 -0.79 -13.72
N ALA A 104 -6.21 0.45 -14.03
CA ALA A 104 -6.83 0.81 -15.30
C ALA A 104 -5.93 0.47 -16.49
N LYS A 105 -4.62 0.76 -16.40
CA LYS A 105 -3.64 0.39 -17.42
C LYS A 105 -3.57 -1.12 -17.62
N LEU A 106 -3.49 -1.89 -16.54
CA LEU A 106 -3.44 -3.36 -16.59
C LEU A 106 -4.68 -3.97 -17.23
N LEU A 107 -5.86 -3.45 -16.90
CA LEU A 107 -7.12 -3.94 -17.45
C LEU A 107 -7.27 -3.56 -18.93
N ALA A 108 -6.92 -2.34 -19.31
CA ALA A 108 -6.96 -1.91 -20.71
C ALA A 108 -6.03 -2.74 -21.62
N THR A 109 -4.88 -3.19 -21.13
CA THR A 109 -3.99 -4.08 -21.90
C THR A 109 -4.57 -5.48 -22.15
N ARG A 110 -5.65 -5.88 -21.48
CA ARG A 110 -6.32 -7.16 -21.74
C ARG A 110 -7.32 -7.09 -22.90
N ASP A 111 -7.80 -5.89 -23.23
CA ASP A 111 -8.81 -5.65 -24.26
C ASP A 111 -8.20 -5.28 -25.63
N ALA A 112 -6.87 -5.12 -25.70
CA ALA A 112 -6.09 -4.80 -26.89
C ALA A 112 -5.45 -6.05 -27.52
#